data_AF-A0A7C9EA20-F1
#
_entry.id   AF-A0A7C9EA20-F1
#
_cell.length_a   1.000
_cell.length_b   1.000
_cell.length_c   1.000
_cell.angle_alpha   90.00
_cell.angle_beta   90.00
_cell.angle_gamma   90.00
#
_symmetry.space_group_name_H-M   'P 1'
#
loop_
_entity.id
_entity.type
_entity.pdbx_description
1 polymer ?
#
loop_
_entity_poly.entity_id
_entity_poly.type
_entity_poly.pdbx_seq_one_letter_code
_entity_poly.pdbx_strand_id
1 'polypeptide(L)'
;SIAERMQDYQVVAMVIILGPRLKDLQSQVQKKVKNMMMEYLQVKPNASRHSTRSNSDPCITKPNFIASCSSFGPKGVGLIVRVAATTTESVYRFLHLQFSCLEPLLGVSPYS
;
A
#
# COMPACT_ATOMS: atom_id res chain seq x y z
N SER A 1 13.07 -20.29 -4.44
CA SER A 1 11.71 -20.59 -4.97
C SER A 1 10.86 -19.31 -5.06
N ILE A 2 9.77 -19.28 -5.83
CA ILE A 2 8.83 -18.15 -5.85
C ILE A 2 8.20 -17.92 -4.46
N ALA A 3 7.96 -19.00 -3.72
CA ALA A 3 7.43 -18.97 -2.36
C ALA A 3 8.34 -18.18 -1.39
N GLU A 4 9.66 -18.40 -1.46
CA GLU A 4 10.64 -17.66 -0.65
C GLU A 4 10.67 -16.17 -0.99
N ARG A 5 10.46 -15.80 -2.26
CA ARG A 5 10.40 -14.39 -2.68
C ARG A 5 9.09 -13.72 -2.26
N MET A 6 8.01 -14.50 -2.25
CA MET A 6 6.68 -14.05 -1.86
C MET A 6 6.56 -13.84 -0.36
N GLN A 7 7.44 -14.43 0.47
CA GLN A 7 7.51 -14.19 1.92
C GLN A 7 6.13 -14.33 2.58
N ASP A 8 5.38 -15.39 2.26
CA ASP A 8 3.99 -15.66 2.69
C ASP A 8 2.90 -14.66 2.22
N TYR A 9 3.22 -13.70 1.36
CA TYR A 9 2.18 -13.00 0.60
C TYR A 9 1.65 -13.92 -0.49
N GLN A 10 0.33 -14.06 -0.56
CA GLN A 10 -0.33 -14.99 -1.47
C GLN A 10 -0.82 -14.29 -2.74
N VAL A 11 -0.97 -12.97 -2.69
CA VAL A 11 -1.55 -12.17 -3.77
C VAL A 11 -0.64 -11.01 -4.11
N VAL A 12 -0.41 -10.78 -5.40
CA VAL A 12 0.24 -9.57 -5.92
C VAL A 12 -0.70 -8.90 -6.90
N ALA A 13 -0.90 -7.60 -6.72
CA ALA A 13 -1.65 -6.77 -7.64
C ALA A 13 -0.79 -5.62 -8.15
N MET A 14 -0.94 -5.31 -9.43
CA MET A 14 -0.32 -4.15 -10.06
C MET A 14 -1.41 -3.33 -10.75
N VAL A 15 -1.59 -2.09 -10.32
CA VAL A 15 -2.52 -1.15 -10.92
C VAL A 15 -1.73 -0.12 -11.71
N ILE A 16 -2.05 0.02 -12.98
CA ILE A 16 -1.39 0.94 -13.90
C ILE A 16 -2.44 1.96 -14.36
N ILE A 17 -2.16 3.23 -14.12
CA ILE A 17 -3.02 4.34 -14.54
C ILE A 17 -2.20 5.24 -15.46
N LEU A 18 -2.71 5.50 -16.65
CA LEU A 18 -2.06 6.35 -17.64
C LEU A 18 -3.09 7.34 -18.18
N GLY A 19 -2.75 8.62 -18.22
CA GLY A 19 -3.66 9.63 -18.73
C GLY A 19 -3.16 11.06 -18.58
N PRO A 20 -3.83 12.02 -19.23
CA PRO A 20 -3.56 13.43 -19.00
C PRO A 20 -3.99 13.83 -17.58
N ARG A 21 -3.30 14.83 -17.01
CA ARG A 21 -3.67 15.47 -15.73
C ARG A 21 -3.68 14.57 -14.49
N LEU A 22 -2.88 13.49 -14.46
CA LEU A 22 -2.78 12.61 -13.29
C LEU A 22 -1.93 13.16 -12.13
N LYS A 23 -1.42 14.41 -12.19
CA LYS A 23 -0.52 14.94 -11.15
C LYS A 23 -1.16 14.95 -9.78
N ASP A 24 -2.38 15.48 -9.66
CA ASP A 24 -3.07 15.59 -8.37
C ASP A 24 -3.40 14.20 -7.81
N LEU A 25 -3.84 13.30 -8.69
CA LEU A 25 -4.07 11.90 -8.35
C LEU A 25 -2.78 11.23 -7.85
N GLN A 26 -1.68 11.38 -8.58
CA GLN A 26 -0.38 10.80 -8.22
C GLN A 26 0.06 11.31 -6.86
N SER A 27 0.02 12.62 -6.62
CA SER A 27 0.38 13.21 -5.33
C SER A 27 -0.50 12.69 -4.19
N GLN A 28 -1.81 12.56 -4.40
CA GLN A 28 -2.73 12.02 -3.40
C GLN A 28 -2.45 10.54 -3.09
N VAL A 29 -2.38 9.68 -4.10
CA VAL A 29 -2.12 8.24 -3.93
C VAL A 29 -0.74 8.01 -3.32
N GLN A 30 0.29 8.73 -3.78
CA GLN A 30 1.64 8.63 -3.21
C GLN A 30 1.68 9.03 -1.75
N LYS A 31 1.01 10.14 -1.38
CA LYS A 31 0.93 10.58 0.02
C LYS A 31 0.21 9.55 0.90
N LYS A 32 -0.93 9.02 0.45
CA LYS A 32 -1.70 8.01 1.20
C LYS A 32 -0.91 6.71 1.40
N VAL A 33 -0.33 6.16 0.32
CA VAL A 33 0.50 4.95 0.39
C VAL A 33 1.73 5.17 1.28
N LYS A 34 2.40 6.32 1.15
CA LYS A 34 3.54 6.66 2.01
C LYS A 34 3.15 6.71 3.49
N ASN A 35 2.09 7.42 3.84
CA ASN A 35 1.66 7.54 5.24
C ASN A 35 1.29 6.17 5.83
N MET A 36 0.52 5.38 5.09
CA MET A 36 0.11 4.04 5.51
C MET A 36 1.31 3.10 5.70
N MET A 37 2.26 3.10 4.77
CA MET A 37 3.46 2.28 4.89
C MET A 37 4.39 2.81 5.98
N MET A 38 4.45 4.13 6.18
CA MET A 38 5.18 4.72 7.31
C MET A 38 4.59 4.26 8.64
N GLU A 39 3.27 4.24 8.82
CA GLU A 39 2.64 3.71 10.02
C GLU A 39 3.01 2.23 10.27
N TYR A 40 2.93 1.38 9.23
CA TYR A 40 3.34 -0.03 9.35
C TYR A 40 4.82 -0.21 9.71
N LEU A 41 5.69 0.70 9.24
CA LEU A 41 7.14 0.64 9.47
C LEU A 41 7.59 1.38 10.73
N GLN A 42 6.85 2.39 11.20
CA GLN A 42 7.14 3.22 12.38
C GLN A 42 6.64 2.60 13.69
N VAL A 43 5.90 1.49 13.65
CA VAL A 43 5.57 0.68 14.85
C VAL A 43 6.84 0.17 15.61
N LYS A 44 8.07 0.53 15.17
CA LYS A 44 9.25 0.69 16.04
C LYS A 44 9.99 2.00 15.65
N PRO A 45 10.34 2.93 16.58
CA PRO A 45 11.17 2.65 17.75
C PRO A 45 10.84 3.54 18.97
N ASN A 46 9.92 3.15 19.84
CA ASN A 46 9.77 3.78 21.17
C ASN A 46 9.06 2.83 22.16
N ALA A 47 9.60 1.62 22.35
CA ALA A 47 9.36 0.89 23.59
C ALA A 47 10.38 1.43 24.61
N SER A 48 9.95 2.44 25.35
CA SER A 48 10.70 3.07 26.43
C SER A 48 11.25 2.05 27.42
N ARG A 49 12.52 2.24 27.80
CA ARG A 49 13.18 1.60 28.93
C ARG A 49 12.41 1.89 30.23
N HIS A 50 11.47 1.05 30.62
CA HIS A 50 11.09 0.71 32.01
C HIS A 50 9.72 0.00 32.00
N SER A 51 9.71 -1.31 32.20
CA SER A 51 8.89 -2.00 33.20
C SER A 51 8.93 -3.52 32.98
N THR A 52 9.29 -4.21 34.07
CA THR A 52 8.90 -5.58 34.44
C THR A 52 8.51 -6.58 33.34
N ARG A 53 9.45 -7.48 33.04
CA ARG A 53 9.27 -8.93 32.86
C ARG A 53 7.83 -9.38 32.56
N SER A 54 7.44 -9.34 31.29
CA SER A 54 6.35 -10.15 30.73
C SER A 54 6.87 -10.77 29.43
N ASN A 55 6.83 -12.10 29.34
CA ASN A 55 7.20 -12.88 28.16
C ASN A 55 6.17 -12.67 27.03
N SER A 56 6.18 -11.48 26.45
CA SER A 56 5.56 -11.24 25.15
C SER A 56 6.60 -10.54 24.31
N ASP A 57 7.27 -11.31 23.45
CA ASP A 57 8.08 -10.73 22.38
C ASP A 57 7.24 -9.66 21.69
N PRO A 58 7.77 -8.45 21.43
CA PRO A 58 7.12 -7.47 20.58
C PRO A 58 7.22 -8.00 19.14
N CYS A 59 6.39 -8.99 18.84
CA CYS A 59 6.27 -9.63 17.55
C CYS A 59 5.90 -8.54 16.56
N ILE A 60 6.85 -8.20 15.70
CA ILE A 60 6.59 -7.42 14.49
C ILE A 60 5.62 -8.29 13.70
N THR A 61 4.34 -8.02 13.86
CA THR A 61 3.31 -8.75 13.12
C THR A 61 3.44 -8.26 11.68
N LYS A 62 3.84 -9.17 10.80
CA LYS A 62 3.93 -8.92 9.36
C LYS A 62 2.62 -8.27 8.90
N PRO A 63 2.66 -7.14 8.18
CA PRO A 63 1.44 -6.48 7.76
C PRO A 63 0.67 -7.37 6.77
N ASN A 64 -0.66 -7.33 6.84
CA ASN A 64 -1.52 -8.13 5.96
C ASN A 64 -1.35 -7.76 4.47
N PHE A 65 -0.83 -6.57 4.19
CA PHE A 65 -0.36 -6.19 2.86
C PHE A 65 0.78 -5.16 2.95
N ILE A 66 1.57 -5.10 1.89
CA ILE A 66 2.51 -4.02 1.61
C ILE A 66 2.16 -3.40 0.27
N ALA A 67 2.37 -2.09 0.14
CA ALA A 67 2.15 -1.38 -1.10
C ALA A 67 3.29 -0.41 -1.41
N SER A 68 3.53 -0.20 -2.69
CA SER A 68 4.42 0.85 -3.18
C SER A 68 3.80 1.53 -4.39
N CYS A 69 4.21 2.76 -4.65
CA CYS A 69 3.73 3.52 -5.78
C CYS A 69 4.88 4.28 -6.44
N SER A 70 4.88 4.34 -7.77
CA SER A 70 5.90 5.05 -8.55
C SER A 70 5.26 5.71 -9.76
N SER A 71 5.65 6.94 -10.08
CA SER A 71 5.31 7.54 -11.37
C SER A 71 6.14 6.91 -12.49
N PHE A 72 5.60 6.92 -13.72
CA PHE A 72 6.29 6.43 -14.91
C PHE A 72 5.95 7.26 -16.15
N GLY A 73 6.70 7.04 -17.22
CA GLY A 73 6.52 7.70 -18.52
C GLY A 73 7.11 9.12 -18.57
N PRO A 74 7.18 9.70 -19.78
CA PRO A 74 7.73 11.05 -19.98
C PRO A 74 6.95 12.06 -19.14
N LYS A 75 7.65 12.90 -18.35
CA LYS A 75 7.04 13.91 -17.46
C LYS A 75 6.08 13.34 -16.40
N GLY A 76 6.15 12.04 -16.09
CA GLY A 76 5.33 11.41 -15.05
C GLY A 76 3.85 11.34 -15.41
N VAL A 77 3.52 11.00 -16.66
CA VAL A 77 2.12 10.88 -17.11
C VAL A 77 1.42 9.61 -16.63
N GLY A 78 2.14 8.70 -15.98
CA GLY A 78 1.59 7.44 -15.48
C GLY A 78 1.89 7.21 -14.00
N LEU A 79 1.06 6.38 -13.38
CA LEU A 79 1.19 5.88 -12.01
C LEU A 79 1.14 4.34 -12.02
N ILE A 80 2.09 3.72 -11.31
CA ILE A 80 2.05 2.29 -10.99
C ILE A 80 1.91 2.15 -9.49
N VAL A 81 0.93 1.38 -9.05
CA VAL A 81 0.77 0.94 -7.66
C VAL A 81 0.96 -0.56 -7.61
N ARG A 82 1.83 -1.04 -6.72
CA ARG A 82 2.16 -2.45 -6.53
C ARG A 82 1.74 -2.83 -5.12
N VAL A 83 1.01 -3.93 -4.98
CA VAL A 83 0.51 -4.44 -3.70
C VAL A 83 0.88 -5.90 -3.59
N ALA A 84 1.38 -6.33 -2.44
CA ALA A 84 1.46 -7.73 -2.07
C ALA A 84 0.67 -7.95 -0.77
N ALA A 85 -0.14 -9.00 -0.70
CA ALA A 85 -1.06 -9.22 0.41
C ALA A 85 -1.19 -10.71 0.77
N THR A 86 -1.57 -10.98 2.02
CA THR A 86 -1.82 -12.35 2.52
C THR A 86 -3.16 -12.88 2.04
N THR A 87 -4.11 -12.00 1.72
CA THR A 87 -5.44 -12.35 1.20
C THR A 87 -5.84 -11.45 0.03
N THR A 88 -6.69 -11.97 -0.85
CA THR A 88 -7.30 -11.22 -1.94
C THR A 88 -8.18 -10.09 -1.42
N GLU A 89 -8.92 -10.31 -0.33
CA GLU A 89 -9.76 -9.30 0.32
C GLU A 89 -8.97 -8.05 0.75
N SER A 90 -7.77 -8.24 1.31
CA SER A 90 -6.90 -7.13 1.70
C SER A 90 -6.51 -6.26 0.50
N VAL A 91 -6.34 -6.87 -0.67
CA VAL A 91 -6.09 -6.14 -1.93
C VAL A 91 -7.32 -5.34 -2.33
N TYR A 92 -8.51 -5.96 -2.40
CA TYR A 92 -9.73 -5.24 -2.80
C TYR A 92 -10.03 -4.06 -1.88
N ARG A 93 -9.87 -4.25 -0.56
CA ARG A 93 -10.05 -3.16 0.41
C ARG A 93 -9.06 -2.01 0.19
N PHE A 94 -7.79 -2.34 -0.10
CA PHE A 94 -6.79 -1.32 -0.47
C PHE A 94 -7.20 -0.58 -1.75
N LEU A 95 -7.60 -1.31 -2.79
CA LEU A 95 -7.98 -0.73 -4.07
C LEU A 95 -9.16 0.24 -3.92
N HIS A 96 -10.21 -0.18 -3.21
CA HIS A 96 -11.38 0.63 -2.94
C HIS A 96 -11.01 1.95 -2.22
N LEU A 97 -10.21 1.88 -1.15
CA LEU A 97 -9.83 3.06 -0.36
C LEU A 97 -8.88 4.03 -1.09
N GLN A 98 -7.92 3.49 -1.85
CA GLN A 98 -6.91 4.32 -2.51
C GLN A 98 -7.42 4.92 -3.81
N PHE A 99 -8.28 4.21 -4.54
CA PHE A 99 -8.74 4.61 -5.87
C PHE A 99 -10.14 5.21 -5.92
N SER A 100 -10.83 5.37 -4.78
CA SER A 100 -12.07 6.16 -4.72
C SER A 100 -11.93 7.58 -5.30
N CYS A 101 -10.73 8.17 -5.19
CA CYS A 101 -10.41 9.47 -5.79
C CYS A 101 -10.42 9.49 -7.33
N LEU A 102 -10.56 8.35 -7.99
CA LEU A 102 -10.75 8.25 -9.45
C LEU A 102 -12.20 8.43 -9.88
N GLU A 103 -13.17 8.35 -8.98
CA GLU A 103 -14.58 8.49 -9.32
C GLU A 103 -14.88 9.77 -10.13
N PRO A 104 -14.34 10.96 -9.80
CA PRO A 104 -14.56 12.17 -10.60
C PRO A 104 -13.96 12.09 -12.02
N LEU A 105 -12.99 11.21 -12.25
CA LEU A 105 -12.33 11.02 -13.55
C LEU A 105 -13.04 9.94 -14.39
N LEU A 106 -13.61 8.93 -13.74
CA LEU A 106 -14.24 7.77 -14.38
C LEU A 106 -15.76 7.90 -14.49
N GLY A 107 -16.38 8.79 -13.71
CA GLY A 107 -17.85 8.91 -13.58
C GLY A 107 -18.47 7.78 -12.74
N VAL A 108 -17.67 6.84 -12.25
CA VAL A 108 -18.09 5.72 -11.39
C VAL A 108 -16.96 5.38 -10.41
N SER A 109 -17.32 4.96 -9.19
CA SER A 109 -16.34 4.52 -8.20
C SER A 109 -15.72 3.16 -8.62
N PRO A 110 -14.40 3.10 -8.85
CA PRO A 110 -13.74 1.86 -9.21
C PRO A 110 -13.69 0.92 -8.00
N TYR A 111 -13.87 -0.38 -8.25
CA TYR A 111 -13.88 -1.42 -7.21
C TYR A 111 -14.98 -1.20 -6.15
N SER A 112 -16.19 -0.85 -6.62
CA SER A 112 -17.43 -0.81 -5.84
C SER A 112 -17.96 -2.19 -5.49
#